data_AF-A0A0Q9I454-F1
#
_entry.id   AF-A0A0Q9I454-F1
#
_cell.length_a   1.000
_cell.length_b   1.000
_cell.length_c   1.000
_cell.angle_alpha   90.00
_cell.angle_beta   90.00
_cell.angle_gamma   90.00
#
_symmetry.space_group_name_H-M   'P 1'
#
loop_
_entity.id
_entity.type
_entity.pdbx_description
1 polymer ?
#
loop_
_entity_poly.entity_id
_entity_poly.type
_entity_poly.pdbx_seq_one_letter_code
_entity_poly.pdbx_strand_id
1 'polypeptide(L)'
;MGTSDMYFFDLFDGANDKVDVVGTSFDDEDAARQAARSMLADRVRSEVLRGGEYLMTVRLRRNTMPIFSVTFALTEEHYRLDS
;
A
#
# COMPACT_ATOMS: atom_id res chain seq x y z
N MET A 1 18.41 6.37 26.06
CA MET A 1 17.04 6.46 25.51
C MET A 1 17.14 6.08 24.05
N GLY A 2 16.72 4.86 23.69
CA GLY A 2 16.56 4.52 22.28
C GLY A 2 15.37 5.31 21.75
N THR A 3 15.56 6.06 20.67
CA THR A 3 14.44 6.68 19.96
C THR A 3 13.53 5.55 19.50
N SER A 4 12.30 5.46 20.04
CA SER A 4 11.28 4.58 19.48
C SER A 4 11.08 4.96 18.02
N ASP A 5 11.32 4.01 17.13
CA ASP A 5 11.19 4.23 15.70
C ASP A 5 9.72 4.35 15.34
N MET A 6 9.31 5.50 14.82
CA MET A 6 7.97 5.67 14.28
C MET A 6 7.96 5.26 12.81
N TYR A 7 6.97 4.45 12.45
CA TYR A 7 6.77 4.02 11.08
C TYR A 7 5.54 4.71 10.49
N PHE A 8 5.64 5.05 9.22
CA PHE A 8 4.60 5.77 8.49
C PHE A 8 4.26 5.02 7.22
N PHE A 9 2.96 4.82 6.99
CA PHE A 9 2.43 4.31 5.73
C PHE A 9 1.93 5.49 4.91
N ASP A 10 2.57 5.72 3.77
CA ASP A 10 2.04 6.61 2.75
C ASP A 10 1.25 5.76 1.74
N LEU A 11 -0.02 6.08 1.57
CA LEU A 11 -0.90 5.48 0.57
C LEU A 11 -0.97 6.39 -0.66
N PHE A 12 -0.82 5.81 -1.83
CA PHE A 12 -0.98 6.48 -3.11
C PHE A 12 -2.02 5.77 -3.95
N ASP A 13 -2.93 6.55 -4.55
CA ASP A 13 -3.87 6.10 -5.57
C ASP A 13 -3.37 6.64 -6.91
N GLY A 14 -3.20 5.75 -7.90
CA GLY A 14 -2.48 6.07 -9.12
C GLY A 14 -0.96 6.25 -8.91
N ALA A 15 -0.32 6.93 -9.86
CA ALA A 15 1.14 7.02 -9.90
C ALA A 15 1.74 8.05 -8.92
N ASN A 16 0.99 9.08 -8.50
CA ASN A 16 1.58 10.22 -7.77
C ASN A 16 0.68 10.85 -6.70
N ASP A 17 -0.60 10.47 -6.58
CA ASP A 17 -1.50 11.15 -5.65
C ASP A 17 -1.46 10.47 -4.28
N LYS A 18 -0.82 11.15 -3.33
CA LYS A 18 -0.77 10.72 -1.95
C LYS A 18 -2.13 10.94 -1.30
N VAL A 19 -2.84 9.86 -1.03
CA VAL A 19 -4.21 9.91 -0.51
C VAL A 19 -4.27 9.89 1.01
N ASP A 20 -3.28 9.29 1.68
CA ASP A 20 -3.28 9.20 3.15
C ASP A 20 -1.88 8.99 3.75
N VAL A 21 -1.73 9.36 5.02
CA VAL A 21 -0.57 9.10 5.87
C VAL A 21 -1.02 8.56 7.22
N VAL A 22 -0.77 7.28 7.45
CA VAL A 22 -1.04 6.66 8.75
C VAL A 22 0.29 6.48 9.48
N GLY A 23 0.49 7.23 10.57
CA GLY A 23 1.61 7.05 11.48
C GLY A 23 1.27 6.04 12.58
N THR A 24 2.04 4.96 12.67
CA THR A 24 1.84 3.91 13.67
C THR A 24 3.19 3.50 14.27
N SER A 25 3.23 3.34 15.60
CA SER A 25 4.39 2.76 16.28
C SER A 25 4.37 1.25 16.10
N PHE A 26 5.51 0.67 15.72
CA PHE A 26 5.71 -0.79 15.73
C PHE A 26 6.93 -1.11 16.57
N ASP A 27 6.95 -2.33 17.08
CA ASP A 27 8.05 -2.82 17.93
C ASP A 27 9.33 -3.03 17.11
N ASP A 28 9.18 -3.38 15.82
CA ASP A 28 10.28 -3.57 14.87
C ASP A 28 9.86 -3.34 13.41
N GLU A 29 10.84 -3.38 12.51
CA GLU A 29 10.64 -3.17 11.07
C GLU A 29 9.86 -4.31 10.39
N ASP A 30 9.99 -5.55 10.86
CA ASP A 30 9.32 -6.70 10.26
C ASP A 30 7.81 -6.65 10.54
N ALA A 31 7.42 -6.26 11.76
CA ALA A 31 6.04 -6.00 12.13
C ALA A 31 5.44 -4.87 11.26
N ALA A 32 6.19 -3.79 11.04
CA ALA A 32 5.76 -2.68 10.18
C ALA A 32 5.59 -3.13 8.72
N ARG A 33 6.51 -3.96 8.19
CA ARG A 33 6.42 -4.54 6.83
C ARG A 33 5.21 -5.46 6.70
N GLN A 34 4.94 -6.30 7.69
CA GLN A 34 3.79 -7.21 7.68
C GLN A 34 2.48 -6.43 7.70
N ALA A 35 2.38 -5.41 8.54
CA ALA A 35 1.22 -4.51 8.58
C ALA A 35 1.00 -3.80 7.24
N ALA A 36 2.07 -3.30 6.60
CA ALA A 36 2.00 -2.67 5.27
C ALA A 36 1.34 -3.60 4.24
N ARG A 37 1.75 -4.88 4.23
CA ARG A 37 1.24 -5.90 3.31
C ARG A 37 -0.23 -6.23 3.59
N SER A 38 -0.62 -6.36 4.85
CA SER A 38 -2.02 -6.60 5.21
C SER A 38 -2.92 -5.43 4.82
N MET A 39 -2.49 -4.18 5.06
CA MET A 39 -3.23 -2.99 4.63
C MET A 39 -3.43 -2.95 3.11
N LEU A 40 -2.37 -3.26 2.34
CA LEU A 40 -2.48 -3.36 0.89
C LEU A 40 -3.49 -4.45 0.50
N ALA A 41 -3.40 -5.65 1.08
CA ALA A 41 -4.28 -6.77 0.75
C ALA A 41 -5.75 -6.45 1.03
N ASP A 42 -6.06 -5.85 2.17
CA ASP A 42 -7.43 -5.47 2.54
C ASP A 42 -8.01 -4.42 1.58
N ARG A 43 -7.20 -3.43 1.21
CA ARG A 43 -7.62 -2.38 0.28
C ARG A 43 -7.80 -2.93 -1.14
N VAL A 44 -6.85 -3.76 -1.61
CA VAL A 44 -6.94 -4.46 -2.91
C VAL A 44 -8.20 -5.32 -2.96
N ARG A 45 -8.50 -6.08 -1.90
CA ARG A 45 -9.71 -6.91 -1.86
C ARG A 45 -10.99 -6.09 -2.07
N SER A 46 -11.06 -4.88 -1.51
CA SER A 46 -12.19 -3.99 -1.71
C SER A 46 -12.28 -3.44 -3.14
N GLU A 47 -11.16 -3.11 -3.77
CA GLU A 47 -11.15 -2.49 -5.10
C GLU A 47 -11.34 -3.53 -6.21
N VAL A 48 -10.78 -4.74 -6.06
CA VAL A 48 -11.03 -5.86 -6.99
C VAL A 48 -12.53 -6.17 -7.11
N LEU A 49 -13.29 -6.04 -6.03
CA LEU A 49 -14.74 -6.26 -6.05
C LEU A 49 -15.52 -5.16 -6.78
N ARG A 50 -14.93 -3.97 -6.95
CA ARG A 50 -15.57 -2.84 -7.66
C ARG A 50 -15.38 -2.91 -9.17
N GLY A 51 -14.37 -3.64 -9.66
CA GLY A 51 -14.01 -3.70 -11.08
C GLY A 51 -13.30 -2.44 -11.58
N GLY A 52 -12.84 -2.45 -12.84
CA GLY A 52 -12.08 -1.36 -13.46
C GLY A 52 -10.57 -1.42 -13.27
N GLU A 53 -9.88 -0.46 -13.89
CA GLU A 53 -8.43 -0.28 -13.74
C GLU A 53 -8.11 0.43 -12.43
N TYR A 54 -7.17 -0.13 -11.66
CA TYR A 54 -6.78 0.42 -10.37
C TYR A 54 -5.28 0.28 -10.14
N LEU A 55 -4.63 1.35 -9.69
CA LEU A 55 -3.21 1.36 -9.35
C LEU A 55 -3.07 1.91 -7.94
N MET A 56 -2.39 1.20 -7.05
CA MET A 56 -2.18 1.66 -5.68
C MET A 56 -0.80 1.32 -5.18
N THR A 57 -0.19 2.26 -4.47
CA THR A 57 1.12 2.07 -3.84
C THR A 57 1.04 2.29 -2.34
N VAL A 58 1.62 1.36 -1.57
CA VAL A 58 1.89 1.53 -0.14
C VAL A 58 3.38 1.71 0.03
N ARG A 59 3.80 2.84 0.62
CA ARG A 59 5.19 3.10 0.99
C ARG A 59 5.33 3.13 2.51
N LEU A 60 6.25 2.32 3.02
CA LEU A 60 6.65 2.32 4.42
C LEU A 60 7.89 3.19 4.61
N ARG A 61 7.82 4.12 5.57
CA ARG A 61 8.95 4.92 6.02
C ARG A 61 9.21 4.72 7.50
N ARG A 62 10.47 4.77 7.92
CA ARG A 62 10.89 4.94 9.32
C ARG A 62 11.30 6.38 9.49
N ASN A 63 10.55 7.13 10.30
CA ASN A 63 10.64 8.58 10.36
C ASN A 63 10.55 9.17 8.94
N THR A 64 11.61 9.82 8.45
CA THR A 64 11.67 10.39 7.09
C THR A 64 12.26 9.45 6.04
N MET A 65 12.83 8.31 6.44
CA MET A 65 13.57 7.40 5.56
C MET A 65 12.64 6.33 4.95
N PRO A 66 12.55 6.20 3.61
CA PRO A 66 11.83 5.11 2.98
C PRO A 66 12.54 3.78 3.21
N ILE A 67 11.77 2.77 3.61
CA ILE A 67 12.26 1.40 3.82
C ILE A 67 11.82 0.50 2.68
N PHE A 68 10.55 0.65 2.28
CA PHE A 68 9.90 -0.32 1.42
C PHE A 68 8.73 0.32 0.67
N SER A 69 8.43 -0.19 -0.52
CA SER A 69 7.30 0.24 -1.34
C SER A 69 6.74 -0.97 -2.08
N VAL A 70 5.42 -1.08 -2.14
CA VAL A 70 4.71 -2.07 -2.96
C VAL A 70 3.69 -1.37 -3.80
N THR A 71 3.64 -1.73 -5.06
CA THR A 71 2.61 -1.27 -5.99
C THR A 71 1.78 -2.46 -6.44
N PHE A 72 0.47 -2.29 -6.42
CA PHE A 72 -0.51 -3.20 -6.98
C PHE A 72 -1.19 -2.52 -8.17
N ALA A 73 -1.32 -3.24 -9.27
CA ALA A 73 -2.05 -2.80 -10.44
C ALA A 73 -3.09 -3.87 -10.81
N LEU A 74 -4.33 -3.46 -10.98
CA LEU A 74 -5.42 -4.23 -11.58
C LEU A 74 -5.73 -3.63 -12.94
N THR A 75 -5.72 -4.45 -13.97
CA THR A 75 -6.09 -4.07 -15.32
C THR A 75 -7.24 -4.96 -15.76
N GLU A 76 -8.32 -4.36 -16.27
CA GLU A 76 -9.44 -5.13 -16.80
C GLU A 76 -9.17 -5.47 -18.27
N GLU A 77 -8.70 -6.69 -18.53
CA GLU A 77 -8.63 -7.20 -19.91
C GLU A 77 -10.01 -7.74 -20.30
N HIS A 78 -10.74 -6.99 -21.14
CA HIS A 78 -11.96 -7.47 -21.77
C HIS A 78 -11.60 -8.52 -22.84
N TYR A 79 -11.66 -9.81 -22.47
CA TYR A 79 -11.63 -10.88 -23.45
C TYR A 79 -12.97 -10.95 -24.18
N ARG A 80 -13.02 -10.44 -25.41
CA ARG A 80 -14.14 -10.63 -26.31
C ARG A 80 -14.05 -12.05 -26.87
N LEU A 81 -14.90 -12.95 -26.39
CA LEU A 81 -15.14 -14.24 -27.04
C LEU A 81 -16.01 -13.97 -28.27
N ASP A 82 -15.39 -13.76 -29.41
CA ASP A 82 -16.10 -13.77 -30.68
C ASP A 82 -16.63 -15.20 -30.90
N SER A 83 -17.96 -15.34 -30.87
CA SER A 83 -18.73 -16.55 -31.11
C SER A 83 -18.81 -16.90 -32.59
#